data_AF-A0A1D8N9J3-F1
#
_entry.id   AF-A0A1D8N9J3-F1
#
_cell.length_a   1.000
_cell.length_b   1.000
_cell.length_c   1.000
_cell.angle_alpha   90.00
_cell.angle_beta   90.00
_cell.angle_gamma   90.00
#
_symmetry.space_group_name_H-M   'P 1'
#
loop_
_entity.id
_entity.type
_entity.pdbx_description
1 polymer ?
#
loop_
_entity_poly.entity_id
_entity_poly.type
_entity_poly.pdbx_seq_one_letter_code
_entity_poly.pdbx_strand_id
1 'polypeptide(L)'
;MAVIVPVKPIWTRVDSYTSTCKIPLQNRTLAGFEHRDLQPTTSNYHHYNTASTTMICSISGEPAQEPVLSPKSGHIFERRLIETYVQENGKDPINGEDLMVEDLLEVNTNTPTRPKPPQYTSIPSLLQAFQNEWDATAQEVFSLRQQLQETKTELSTALYKQDAAVRVVARLTKERDEARKALAELSANLE
;
A
#
# COMPACT_ATOMS: atom_id res chain seq x y z
N MET A 1 2.63 35.97 -38.91
CA MET A 1 3.72 36.48 -38.06
C MET A 1 3.98 35.46 -36.97
N ALA A 2 4.94 34.57 -37.17
CA ALA A 2 5.34 33.56 -36.19
C ALA A 2 6.69 33.98 -35.60
N VAL A 3 6.73 34.18 -34.28
CA VAL A 3 7.94 34.56 -33.55
C VAL A 3 8.74 33.29 -33.29
N ILE A 4 9.89 33.18 -33.94
CA ILE A 4 10.90 32.15 -33.69
C ILE A 4 11.73 32.63 -32.49
N VAL A 5 11.69 31.88 -31.38
CA VAL A 5 12.62 32.07 -30.25
C VAL A 5 13.76 31.07 -30.40
N PRO A 6 15.03 31.50 -30.42
CA PRO A 6 16.17 30.59 -30.60
C PRO A 6 16.56 29.90 -29.28
N VAL A 7 16.57 28.57 -29.28
CA VAL A 7 17.15 27.75 -28.21
C VAL A 7 18.64 27.60 -28.47
N LYS A 8 19.48 28.19 -27.61
CA LYS A 8 20.93 27.97 -27.62
C LYS A 8 21.27 26.62 -26.96
N PRO A 9 22.17 25.81 -27.55
CA PRO A 9 22.69 24.61 -26.90
C PRO A 9 23.81 25.00 -25.93
N ILE A 10 23.60 24.78 -24.64
CA ILE A 10 24.67 24.77 -23.63
C ILE A 10 24.96 23.32 -23.31
N TRP A 11 25.90 22.74 -24.05
CA TRP A 11 26.62 21.53 -23.64
C TRP A 11 28.08 21.68 -24.07
N THR A 12 28.86 22.35 -23.25
CA THR A 12 30.31 22.15 -23.18
C THR A 12 30.68 22.04 -21.71
N ARG A 13 30.95 20.82 -21.25
CA ARG A 13 32.16 20.46 -20.52
C ARG A 13 32.09 19.00 -20.07
N VAL A 14 32.95 18.20 -20.68
CA VAL A 14 33.36 16.89 -20.20
C VAL A 14 34.25 17.14 -19.00
N ASP A 15 33.72 16.98 -17.79
CA ASP A 15 34.54 16.78 -16.60
C ASP A 15 34.26 15.36 -16.09
N SER A 16 35.25 14.51 -16.33
CA SER A 16 35.45 13.23 -15.69
C SER A 16 35.49 13.41 -14.17
N TYR A 17 34.39 13.10 -13.50
CA TYR A 17 34.40 12.77 -12.08
C TYR A 17 33.99 11.32 -11.91
N THR A 18 34.99 10.50 -11.56
CA THR A 18 34.82 9.34 -10.71
C THR A 18 34.19 9.79 -9.39
N SER A 19 32.88 10.01 -9.40
CA SER A 19 32.11 10.19 -8.18
C SER A 19 31.48 8.85 -7.88
N THR A 20 32.17 8.08 -7.03
CA THR A 20 31.58 6.97 -6.31
C THR A 20 30.25 7.43 -5.72
N CYS A 21 29.13 6.95 -6.27
CA CYS A 21 27.87 6.93 -5.55
C CYS A 21 28.09 6.00 -4.35
N LYS A 22 28.57 6.57 -3.24
CA LYS A 22 28.41 5.99 -1.92
C LYS A 22 26.91 5.91 -1.68
N ILE A 23 26.34 4.74 -1.94
CA ILE A 23 25.12 4.32 -1.28
C ILE A 23 25.45 4.41 0.22
N PRO A 24 24.73 5.21 1.04
CA PRO A 24 24.79 5.03 2.46
C PRO A 24 24.08 3.71 2.75
N LEU A 25 24.82 2.61 2.69
CA LEU A 25 24.47 1.41 3.43
C LEU A 25 24.60 1.81 4.90
N GLN A 26 23.48 2.20 5.50
CA GLN A 26 23.38 2.31 6.94
C GLN A 26 23.68 0.92 7.50
N ASN A 27 24.91 0.74 8.02
CA ASN A 27 25.30 -0.41 8.81
C ASN A 27 24.34 -0.53 10.00
N ARG A 28 23.30 -1.37 9.87
CA ARG A 28 22.69 -1.98 11.04
C ARG A 28 23.57 -3.15 11.45
N THR A 29 24.43 -2.86 12.42
CA THR A 29 25.20 -3.82 13.19
C THR A 29 24.29 -4.97 13.62
N LEU A 30 24.56 -6.17 13.11
CA LEU A 30 24.01 -7.42 13.63
C LEU A 30 24.66 -7.69 14.98
N ALA A 31 24.03 -7.20 16.05
CA ALA A 31 24.32 -7.63 17.41
C ALA A 31 23.11 -8.43 17.90
N GLY A 32 23.32 -9.73 18.17
CA GLY A 32 22.36 -10.59 18.88
C GLY A 32 21.68 -11.66 18.05
N PHE A 33 22.46 -12.59 17.45
CA PHE A 33 21.93 -13.92 17.12
C PHE A 33 22.23 -14.84 18.31
N GLU A 34 21.37 -14.77 19.33
CA GLU A 34 21.41 -15.73 20.44
C GLU A 34 20.82 -17.06 19.97
N HIS A 35 21.63 -18.11 20.02
CA HIS A 35 21.18 -19.50 20.04
C HIS A 35 20.21 -19.68 21.22
N ARG A 36 18.93 -19.97 20.93
CA ARG A 36 18.03 -20.59 21.90
C ARG A 36 17.84 -22.04 21.55
N ASP A 37 18.24 -22.87 22.50
CA ASP A 37 18.12 -24.32 22.52
C ASP A 37 16.71 -24.80 22.20
N LEU A 38 16.63 -25.89 21.44
CA LEU A 38 15.42 -26.72 21.37
C LEU A 38 15.18 -27.31 22.77
N GLN A 39 14.05 -26.96 23.39
CA GLN A 39 13.48 -27.76 24.47
C GLN A 39 12.12 -28.35 24.05
N PRO A 40 11.80 -29.58 24.51
CA PRO A 40 10.77 -30.41 23.93
C PRO A 40 9.38 -30.13 24.52
N THR A 41 8.38 -30.55 23.74
CA THR A 41 6.93 -30.51 23.95
C THR A 41 6.48 -30.70 25.41
N THR A 42 5.92 -29.65 26.00
CA THR A 42 4.89 -29.79 27.03
C THR A 42 3.58 -29.27 26.45
N SER A 43 2.56 -30.13 26.54
CA SER A 43 1.17 -29.89 26.20
C SER A 43 0.67 -28.59 26.83
N ASN A 44 0.77 -27.48 26.09
CA ASN A 44 -0.06 -26.31 26.33
C ASN A 44 -1.28 -26.47 25.45
N TYR A 45 -2.36 -26.96 26.07
CA TYR A 45 -3.71 -26.74 25.58
C TYR A 45 -3.81 -25.27 25.18
N HIS A 46 -3.93 -25.02 23.89
CA HIS A 46 -4.39 -23.73 23.43
C HIS A 46 -5.75 -23.52 24.10
N HIS A 47 -5.77 -22.69 25.13
CA HIS A 47 -6.94 -21.90 25.44
C HIS A 47 -7.24 -21.14 24.15
N TYR A 48 -8.18 -21.67 23.37
CA TYR A 48 -8.98 -20.87 22.46
C TYR A 48 -9.74 -19.92 23.38
N ASN A 49 -9.09 -18.82 23.73
CA ASN A 49 -9.79 -17.63 24.12
C ASN A 49 -10.81 -17.42 23.00
N THR A 50 -12.08 -17.65 23.30
CA THR A 50 -13.20 -17.35 22.42
C THR A 50 -13.15 -15.85 22.17
N ALA A 51 -12.32 -15.45 21.22
CA ALA A 51 -12.32 -14.13 20.64
C ALA A 51 -13.72 -13.94 20.09
N SER A 52 -14.48 -13.07 20.73
CA SER A 52 -15.78 -12.62 20.26
C SER A 52 -15.62 -12.26 18.78
N THR A 53 -16.13 -13.12 17.90
CA THR A 53 -16.00 -12.96 16.45
C THR A 53 -17.02 -11.91 16.03
N THR A 54 -16.70 -10.65 16.27
CA THR A 54 -17.51 -9.53 15.78
C THR A 54 -17.36 -9.47 14.27
N MET A 55 -18.46 -9.55 13.52
CA MET A 55 -18.42 -9.37 12.08
C MET A 55 -18.05 -7.92 11.76
N ILE A 56 -16.91 -7.74 11.12
CA ILE A 56 -16.40 -6.41 10.73
C ILE A 56 -16.80 -6.13 9.29
N CYS A 57 -17.35 -4.93 9.06
CA CYS A 57 -17.66 -4.43 7.73
C CYS A 57 -16.38 -4.14 6.96
N SER A 58 -16.27 -4.66 5.73
CA SER A 58 -15.07 -4.50 4.90
C SER A 58 -14.91 -3.11 4.30
N ILE A 59 -15.96 -2.27 4.33
CA ILE A 59 -15.90 -0.86 3.87
C ILE A 59 -15.47 0.07 5.01
N SER A 60 -16.12 -0.03 6.17
CA SER A 60 -15.88 0.90 7.29
C SER A 60 -14.85 0.42 8.30
N GLY A 61 -14.54 -0.88 8.35
CA GLY A 61 -13.69 -1.46 9.40
C GLY A 61 -14.37 -1.55 10.77
N GLU A 62 -15.64 -1.15 10.87
CA GLU A 62 -16.44 -1.15 12.10
C GLU A 62 -17.28 -2.44 12.21
N PRO A 63 -17.68 -2.87 13.43
CA PRO A 63 -18.58 -3.98 13.60
C PRO A 63 -19.93 -3.70 12.92
N ALA A 64 -20.38 -4.62 12.07
CA ALA A 64 -21.64 -4.50 11.35
C ALA A 64 -22.84 -4.72 12.29
N GLN A 65 -23.80 -3.78 12.25
CA GLN A 65 -25.08 -3.89 12.93
C GLN A 65 -26.06 -4.73 12.12
N GLU A 66 -26.08 -4.53 10.80
CA GLU A 66 -26.87 -5.33 9.87
C GLU A 66 -25.91 -6.00 8.87
N PRO A 67 -25.26 -7.11 9.26
CA PRO A 67 -24.28 -7.78 8.42
C PRO A 67 -24.94 -8.44 7.21
N VAL A 68 -24.46 -8.07 6.03
CA VAL A 68 -24.82 -8.68 4.75
C VAL A 68 -23.56 -9.20 4.06
N LEU A 69 -23.69 -10.31 3.36
CA LEU A 69 -22.62 -10.98 2.64
C LEU A 69 -22.79 -10.74 1.13
N SER A 70 -21.71 -10.34 0.46
CA SER A 70 -21.66 -10.42 -1.00
C SER A 70 -21.31 -11.85 -1.41
N PRO A 71 -22.12 -12.54 -2.23
CA PRO A 71 -21.79 -13.88 -2.72
C PRO A 71 -20.61 -13.88 -3.71
N LYS A 72 -20.26 -12.72 -4.28
CA LYS A 72 -19.16 -12.57 -5.25
C LYS A 72 -17.81 -12.61 -4.56
N SER A 73 -17.63 -11.74 -3.57
CA SER A 73 -16.36 -11.59 -2.86
C SER A 73 -16.29 -12.39 -1.56
N GLY A 74 -17.42 -12.86 -1.02
CA GLY A 74 -17.48 -13.59 0.25
C GLY A 74 -17.17 -12.72 1.47
N HIS A 75 -17.20 -11.39 1.31
CA HIS A 75 -16.95 -10.44 2.39
C HIS A 75 -18.24 -9.95 3.03
N ILE A 76 -18.15 -9.64 4.33
CA ILE A 76 -19.24 -9.08 5.12
C ILE A 76 -19.19 -7.56 5.07
N PHE A 77 -20.36 -6.96 4.93
CA PHE A 77 -20.57 -5.53 4.85
C PHE A 77 -21.72 -5.11 5.77
N GLU A 78 -21.73 -3.83 6.13
CA GLU A 78 -22.89 -3.19 6.73
C GLU A 78 -23.92 -2.90 5.63
N ARG A 79 -25.17 -3.36 5.80
CA ARG A 79 -26.24 -3.25 4.79
C ARG A 79 -26.35 -1.85 4.17
N ARG A 80 -26.45 -0.82 5.00
CA ARG A 80 -26.56 0.58 4.54
C ARG A 80 -25.42 1.00 3.61
N LEU A 81 -24.19 0.57 3.91
CA LEU A 81 -23.00 1.00 3.17
C LEU A 81 -22.90 0.29 1.81
N ILE A 82 -23.12 -1.02 1.79
CA ILE A 82 -23.03 -1.78 0.53
C ILE A 82 -24.19 -1.47 -0.41
N GLU A 83 -25.41 -1.27 0.10
CA GLU A 83 -26.56 -0.90 -0.74
C GLU A 83 -26.31 0.44 -1.42
N THR A 84 -25.81 1.43 -0.69
CA THR A 84 -25.45 2.75 -1.25
C THR A 84 -24.38 2.59 -2.34
N TYR A 85 -23.33 1.81 -2.06
CA TYR A 85 -22.24 1.59 -3.02
C TYR A 85 -22.72 0.88 -4.30
N VAL A 86 -23.56 -0.15 -4.16
CA VAL A 86 -24.10 -0.91 -5.29
C VAL A 86 -25.08 -0.05 -6.11
N GLN A 87 -25.87 0.80 -5.48
CA GLN A 87 -26.74 1.73 -6.21
C GLN A 87 -25.95 2.76 -7.02
N GLU A 88 -24.82 3.23 -6.52
CA GLU A 88 -23.97 4.21 -7.21
C GLU A 88 -23.10 3.58 -8.30
N ASN A 89 -22.52 2.40 -8.04
CA ASN A 89 -21.47 1.83 -8.88
C ASN A 89 -21.90 0.54 -9.63
N GLY A 90 -22.95 -0.15 -9.18
CA GLY A 90 -23.41 -1.43 -9.73
C GLY A 90 -22.44 -2.60 -9.55
N LYS A 91 -21.49 -2.49 -8.62
CA LYS A 91 -20.36 -3.41 -8.47
C LYS A 91 -20.06 -3.70 -7.01
N ASP A 92 -19.35 -4.80 -6.76
CA ASP A 92 -18.78 -5.15 -5.46
C ASP A 92 -17.51 -4.31 -5.19
N PRO A 93 -17.37 -3.69 -4.00
CA PRO A 93 -16.26 -2.81 -3.65
C PRO A 93 -14.88 -3.49 -3.55
N ILE A 94 -14.80 -4.82 -3.42
CA ILE A 94 -13.53 -5.51 -3.20
C ILE A 94 -12.95 -6.06 -4.50
N ASN A 95 -13.73 -6.85 -5.25
CA ASN A 95 -13.27 -7.49 -6.48
C ASN A 95 -13.70 -6.74 -7.76
N GLY A 96 -14.63 -5.77 -7.67
CA GLY A 96 -15.12 -4.99 -8.81
C GLY A 96 -16.03 -5.77 -9.77
N GLU A 97 -16.57 -6.91 -9.33
CA GLU A 97 -17.55 -7.70 -10.09
C GLU A 97 -18.95 -7.08 -10.03
N ASP A 98 -19.78 -7.35 -11.04
CA ASP A 98 -21.15 -6.86 -11.07
C ASP A 98 -21.97 -7.50 -9.93
N LEU A 99 -22.60 -6.65 -9.13
CA LEU A 99 -23.36 -7.04 -7.95
C LEU A 99 -24.64 -6.21 -7.92
N MET A 100 -25.78 -6.88 -7.72
CA MET A 100 -27.07 -6.22 -7.54
C MET A 100 -27.48 -6.26 -6.06
N VAL A 101 -28.39 -5.36 -5.66
CA VAL A 101 -28.83 -5.26 -4.26
C VAL A 101 -29.54 -6.55 -3.82
N GLU A 102 -30.26 -7.19 -4.72
CA GLU A 102 -31.01 -8.42 -4.49
C GLU A 102 -30.12 -9.65 -4.30
N ASP A 103 -28.86 -9.58 -4.76
CA ASP A 103 -27.90 -10.66 -4.60
C ASP A 103 -27.26 -10.67 -3.19
N LEU A 104 -27.50 -9.63 -2.38
CA LEU A 104 -26.97 -9.53 -1.03
C LEU A 104 -27.67 -10.52 -0.09
N LEU A 105 -26.87 -11.25 0.69
CA LEU A 105 -27.36 -12.25 1.62
C LEU A 105 -27.28 -11.75 3.06
N GLU A 106 -28.42 -11.61 3.72
CA GLU A 106 -28.48 -11.24 5.14
C GLU A 106 -27.90 -12.34 6.03
N VAL A 107 -27.05 -11.96 6.99
CA VAL A 107 -26.44 -12.89 7.94
C VAL A 107 -27.06 -12.71 9.33
N ASN A 108 -28.01 -13.58 9.68
CA ASN A 108 -28.67 -13.49 10.98
C ASN A 108 -27.71 -13.87 12.12
N THR A 109 -27.32 -12.89 12.95
CA THR A 109 -26.52 -13.11 14.16
C THR A 109 -26.94 -12.21 15.30
N ASN A 110 -26.61 -12.64 16.53
CA ASN A 110 -26.73 -11.82 17.73
C ASN A 110 -25.68 -10.71 17.66
N THR A 111 -26.05 -9.55 17.11
CA THR A 111 -25.17 -8.40 16.95
C THR A 111 -24.90 -7.77 18.32
N PRO A 112 -23.67 -7.82 18.86
CA PRO A 112 -23.37 -7.20 20.14
C PRO A 112 -23.40 -5.67 19.96
N THR A 113 -24.45 -5.02 20.46
CA THR A 113 -24.54 -3.56 20.49
C THR A 113 -23.46 -3.03 21.43
N ARG A 114 -22.56 -2.19 20.93
CA ARG A 114 -21.57 -1.50 21.79
C ARG A 114 -22.31 -0.65 22.82
N PRO A 115 -22.13 -0.89 24.14
CA PRO A 115 -22.78 -0.06 25.15
C PRO A 115 -22.29 1.38 25.00
N LYS A 116 -23.25 2.32 24.96
CA LYS A 116 -22.96 3.75 24.81
C LYS A 116 -22.07 4.21 25.97
N PRO A 117 -20.93 4.88 25.70
CA PRO A 117 -20.09 5.44 26.76
C PRO A 117 -20.93 6.33 27.68
N PRO A 118 -20.73 6.27 29.02
CA PRO A 118 -21.54 6.99 30.00
C PRO A 118 -21.45 8.53 29.89
N GLN A 119 -20.57 9.02 29.02
CA GLN A 119 -20.27 10.43 28.84
C GLN A 119 -21.28 11.11 27.90
N TYR A 120 -22.04 10.38 27.08
CA TYR A 120 -22.97 10.94 26.09
C TYR A 120 -24.39 11.14 26.64
N THR A 121 -24.52 11.80 27.80
CA THR A 121 -25.80 11.95 28.53
C THR A 121 -26.36 13.37 28.54
N SER A 122 -25.58 14.38 28.15
CA SER A 122 -25.99 15.79 28.09
C SER A 122 -25.68 16.40 26.72
N ILE A 123 -26.50 17.37 26.29
CA ILE A 123 -26.31 18.08 25.00
C ILE A 123 -24.88 18.66 24.89
N PRO A 124 -24.31 19.32 25.92
CA PRO A 124 -22.93 19.82 25.84
C PRO A 124 -21.91 18.71 25.61
N SER A 125 -22.06 17.56 26.26
CA SER A 125 -21.13 16.45 26.12
C SER A 125 -21.21 15.79 24.74
N LEU A 126 -22.41 15.71 24.15
CA LEU A 126 -22.59 15.19 22.80
C LEU A 126 -21.97 16.12 21.74
N LEU A 127 -22.13 17.44 21.90
CA LEU A 127 -21.49 18.42 21.00
C LEU A 127 -19.97 18.37 21.08
N GLN A 128 -19.41 18.23 22.29
CA GLN A 128 -17.97 18.05 22.45
C GLN A 128 -17.47 16.77 21.76
N ALA A 129 -18.22 15.67 21.86
CA ALA A 129 -17.88 14.43 21.18
C ALA A 129 -17.89 14.59 19.65
N PHE A 130 -18.92 15.24 19.09
CA PHE A 130 -18.97 15.50 17.65
C PHE A 130 -17.85 16.40 17.16
N GLN A 131 -17.44 17.42 17.94
CA GLN A 131 -16.28 18.23 17.63
C GLN A 131 -15.00 17.39 17.56
N ASN A 132 -14.76 16.55 18.59
CA ASN A 132 -13.57 15.71 18.65
C ASN A 132 -13.50 14.70 17.49
N GLU A 133 -14.61 14.03 17.17
CA GLU A 133 -14.66 13.08 16.05
C GLU A 133 -14.47 13.80 14.72
N TRP A 134 -15.06 14.98 14.55
CA TRP A 134 -14.88 15.76 13.33
C TRP A 134 -13.43 16.25 13.16
N ASP A 135 -12.83 16.77 14.22
CA ASP A 135 -11.42 17.20 14.21
C ASP A 135 -10.48 16.02 13.89
N ALA A 136 -10.76 14.83 14.43
CA ALA A 136 -10.01 13.61 14.12
C ALA A 136 -10.15 13.24 12.64
N THR A 137 -11.37 13.18 12.10
CA THR A 137 -11.59 12.88 10.67
C THR A 137 -10.94 13.91 9.74
N ALA A 138 -10.98 15.20 10.11
CA ALA A 138 -10.35 16.27 9.33
C ALA A 138 -8.82 16.10 9.30
N GLN A 139 -8.20 15.74 10.43
CA GLN A 139 -6.78 15.47 10.52
C GLN A 139 -6.38 14.22 9.72
N GLU A 140 -7.17 13.15 9.77
CA GLU A 140 -6.95 11.93 8.98
C GLU A 140 -7.01 12.22 7.49
N VAL A 141 -8.03 12.93 7.02
CA VAL A 141 -8.16 13.31 5.60
C VAL A 141 -6.98 14.15 5.14
N PHE A 142 -6.50 15.09 5.97
CA PHE A 142 -5.30 15.87 5.66
C PHE A 142 -4.05 14.99 5.55
N SER A 143 -3.82 14.12 6.53
CA SER A 143 -2.68 13.19 6.56
C SER A 143 -2.69 12.25 5.35
N LEU A 144 -3.85 11.65 5.03
CA LEU A 144 -4.02 10.76 3.87
C LEU A 144 -3.74 11.49 2.55
N ARG A 145 -4.18 12.74 2.40
CA ARG A 145 -3.87 13.55 1.22
C ARG A 145 -2.38 13.87 1.11
N GLN A 146 -1.73 14.16 2.23
CA GLN A 146 -0.29 14.40 2.28
C GLN A 146 0.49 13.14 1.87
N GLN A 147 0.17 11.99 2.44
CA GLN A 147 0.79 10.70 2.09
C GLN A 147 0.55 10.32 0.62
N LEU A 148 -0.65 10.56 0.10
CA LEU A 148 -0.96 10.33 -1.32
C LEU A 148 -0.11 11.21 -2.23
N GLN A 149 0.17 12.46 -1.85
CA GLN A 149 1.03 13.33 -2.64
C GLN A 149 2.51 12.90 -2.53
N GLU A 150 2.97 12.55 -1.34
CA GLU A 150 4.33 12.06 -1.10
C GLU A 150 4.61 10.80 -1.92
N THR A 151 3.77 9.77 -1.80
CA THR A 151 3.89 8.51 -2.55
C THR A 151 3.88 8.71 -4.07
N LYS A 152 3.09 9.67 -4.59
CA LYS A 152 3.14 10.06 -6.01
C LYS A 152 4.49 10.64 -6.41
N THR A 153 5.06 11.51 -5.58
CA THR A 153 6.40 12.07 -5.84
C THR A 153 7.47 10.98 -5.78
N GLU A 154 7.44 10.12 -4.76
CA GLU A 154 8.37 8.99 -4.62
C GLU A 154 8.30 8.05 -5.83
N LEU A 155 7.09 7.66 -6.24
CA LEU A 155 6.86 6.84 -7.44
C LEU A 155 7.44 7.50 -8.70
N SER A 156 7.21 8.80 -8.89
CA SER A 156 7.76 9.52 -10.05
C SER A 156 9.29 9.46 -10.07
N THR A 157 9.94 9.68 -8.92
CA THR A 157 11.41 9.63 -8.82
C THR A 157 11.95 8.22 -9.03
N ALA A 158 11.23 7.18 -8.59
CA ALA A 158 11.59 5.79 -8.80
C ALA A 158 11.53 5.43 -10.30
N LEU A 159 10.48 5.86 -11.01
CA LEU A 159 10.36 5.66 -12.46
C LEU A 159 11.45 6.40 -13.25
N TYR A 160 11.83 7.61 -12.85
CA TYR A 160 12.98 8.31 -13.46
C TYR A 160 14.31 7.56 -13.25
N LYS A 161 14.53 7.02 -12.04
CA LYS A 161 15.72 6.20 -11.75
C LYS A 161 15.70 4.89 -12.54
N GLN A 162 14.53 4.28 -12.73
CA GLN A 162 14.36 3.09 -13.56
C GLN A 162 14.77 3.36 -15.01
N ASP A 163 14.29 4.44 -15.64
CA ASP A 163 14.68 4.78 -17.01
C ASP A 163 16.19 5.02 -17.15
N ALA A 164 16.78 5.75 -16.20
CA ALA A 164 18.23 5.95 -16.15
C ALA A 164 19.00 4.63 -16.02
N ALA A 165 18.55 3.72 -15.15
CA ALA A 165 19.16 2.41 -14.95
C ALA A 165 19.07 1.55 -16.22
N VAL A 166 17.91 1.54 -16.90
CA VAL A 166 17.72 0.81 -18.16
C VAL A 166 18.72 1.27 -19.23
N ARG A 167 18.97 2.58 -19.35
CA ARG A 167 19.98 3.11 -20.28
C ARG A 167 21.40 2.65 -19.95
N VAL A 168 21.73 2.61 -18.65
CA VAL A 168 23.03 2.08 -18.19
C VAL A 168 23.15 0.60 -18.52
N VAL A 169 22.11 -0.21 -18.27
CA VAL A 169 22.10 -1.64 -18.61
C VAL A 169 22.26 -1.85 -20.11
N ALA A 170 21.59 -1.06 -20.95
CA ALA A 170 21.74 -1.15 -22.41
C ALA A 170 23.18 -0.87 -22.86
N ARG A 171 23.80 0.19 -22.31
CA ARG A 171 25.20 0.51 -22.59
C ARG A 171 26.15 -0.61 -22.13
N LEU A 172 26.01 -1.05 -20.88
CA LEU A 172 26.84 -2.13 -20.31
C LEU A 172 26.67 -3.45 -21.06
N THR A 173 25.46 -3.73 -21.56
CA THR A 173 25.20 -4.92 -22.39
C THR A 173 25.98 -4.85 -23.70
N LYS A 174 25.98 -3.69 -24.36
CA LYS A 174 26.75 -3.47 -25.59
C LYS A 174 28.27 -3.60 -25.34
N GLU A 175 28.80 -2.95 -24.31
CA GLU A 175 30.22 -3.02 -23.95
C GLU A 175 30.65 -4.48 -23.62
N ARG A 176 29.78 -5.20 -22.89
CA ARG A 176 30.01 -6.62 -22.57
C ARG A 176 29.99 -7.51 -23.81
N ASP A 177 29.08 -7.26 -24.74
CA ASP A 177 28.99 -8.04 -25.97
C ASP A 177 30.18 -7.77 -26.92
N GLU A 178 30.66 -6.52 -26.99
CA GLU A 178 31.88 -6.15 -27.71
C GLU A 178 33.13 -6.83 -27.12
N ALA A 179 33.31 -6.80 -25.79
CA ALA A 179 34.42 -7.46 -25.12
C ALA A 179 34.42 -8.98 -25.35
N ARG A 180 33.25 -9.62 -25.30
CA ARG A 180 33.12 -11.07 -25.58
C ARG A 180 33.46 -11.43 -27.01
N LYS A 181 33.07 -10.60 -27.98
CA LYS A 181 33.44 -10.80 -29.40
C LYS A 181 34.95 -10.72 -29.59
N ALA A 182 35.60 -9.70 -29.03
CA ALA A 182 37.05 -9.56 -29.10
C ALA A 182 37.80 -10.76 -28.49
N LEU A 183 37.31 -11.29 -27.35
CA LEU A 183 37.87 -12.51 -26.75
C LEU A 183 37.68 -13.75 -27.65
N ALA A 184 36.51 -13.91 -28.26
CA ALA A 184 36.23 -15.03 -29.15
C ALA A 184 37.10 -14.99 -30.42
N GLU A 185 37.31 -13.80 -30.99
CA GLU A 185 38.23 -13.58 -32.11
C GLU A 185 39.68 -13.93 -31.72
N LEU A 186 40.13 -13.51 -30.54
CA LEU A 186 41.48 -13.85 -30.06
C LEU A 186 41.63 -15.36 -29.82
N SER A 187 40.65 -16.03 -29.22
CA SER A 187 40.72 -17.49 -29.04
C SER A 187 40.72 -18.24 -30.37
N ALA A 188 39.96 -17.79 -31.36
CA ALA A 188 39.94 -18.41 -32.69
C ALA A 188 41.26 -18.22 -33.46
N ASN A 189 42.00 -17.15 -33.20
CA ASN A 189 43.32 -16.90 -33.81
C ASN A 189 44.46 -17.70 -33.14
N LEU A 190 44.21 -18.32 -31.98
CA LEU A 190 45.21 -19.09 -31.22
C LEU A 190 45.11 -20.61 -31.45
N GLU A 191 44.03 -21.08 -32.09
CA GLU A 191 43.87 -22.46 -32.60
C GLU A 191 44.33 -22.57 -34.05
#